data_AF-A0AAV0WI60-F1
#
_entry.id   AF-A0AAV0WI60-F1
#
_cell.length_a   1.000
_cell.length_b   1.000
_cell.length_c   1.000
_cell.angle_alpha   90.00
_cell.angle_beta   90.00
_cell.angle_gamma   90.00
#
_symmetry.space_group_name_H-M   'P 1'
#
loop_
_entity.id
_entity.type
_entity.pdbx_description
1 polymer ?
#
loop_
_entity_poly.entity_id
_entity_poly.type
_entity_poly.pdbx_seq_one_letter_code
_entity_poly.pdbx_strand_id
1 'polypeptide(L)'
;MKTNKVAEASHRRLQAQLSMNHPTIWQFIIELKKVQAERDLYYEFLVGGHEPPPLKKKYVEASDRILNLVLHFRDRNIIEYLRGSAHNFVMDH
;
A
#
# COMPACT_ATOMS: atom_id res chain seq x y z
N MET A 1 12.37 21.89 -25.27
CA MET A 1 12.52 21.25 -23.93
C MET A 1 11.20 21.39 -23.17
N LYS A 2 10.55 20.28 -22.79
CA LYS A 2 9.14 20.21 -22.34
C LYS A 2 9.07 19.92 -20.83
N THR A 3 9.89 20.61 -20.04
CA THR A 3 10.08 20.37 -18.60
C THR A 3 9.01 21.05 -17.73
N ASN A 4 8.46 22.18 -18.18
CA ASN A 4 7.45 22.91 -17.39
C ASN A 4 6.12 22.12 -17.25
N LYS A 5 5.68 21.43 -18.31
CA LYS A 5 4.41 20.67 -18.29
C LYS A 5 4.40 19.53 -17.26
N VAL A 6 5.52 18.85 -17.06
CA VAL A 6 5.62 17.72 -16.12
C VAL A 6 5.64 18.25 -14.68
N ALA A 7 6.42 19.30 -14.41
CA ALA A 7 6.47 19.93 -13.09
C ALA A 7 5.09 20.48 -12.67
N GLU A 8 4.40 21.18 -13.57
CA GLU A 8 3.05 21.70 -13.33
C GLU A 8 2.01 20.58 -13.10
N ALA A 9 2.11 19.45 -13.83
CA ALA A 9 1.21 18.31 -13.64
C ALA A 9 1.41 17.63 -12.27
N SER A 10 2.66 17.44 -11.87
CA SER A 10 3.01 16.94 -10.53
C SER A 10 2.55 17.90 -9.44
N HIS A 11 2.71 19.21 -9.65
CA HIS A 11 2.25 20.24 -8.71
C HIS A 11 0.72 20.21 -8.54
N ARG A 12 -0.06 20.16 -9.63
CA ARG A 12 -1.52 20.04 -9.57
C ARG A 12 -1.98 18.74 -8.89
N ARG A 13 -1.27 17.63 -9.14
CA ARG A 13 -1.57 16.35 -8.48
C ARG A 13 -1.33 16.43 -6.96
N LEU A 14 -0.24 17.06 -6.53
CA LEU A 14 0.04 17.30 -5.12
C LEU A 14 -1.01 18.21 -4.47
N GLN A 15 -1.42 19.29 -5.14
CA GLN A 15 -2.50 20.16 -4.66
C GLN A 15 -3.81 19.39 -4.44
N ALA A 16 -4.18 18.51 -5.38
CA ALA A 16 -5.39 17.70 -5.26
C ALA A 16 -5.30 16.64 -4.15
N GLN A 17 -4.12 16.04 -3.93
CA GLN A 17 -3.93 15.04 -2.87
C GLN A 17 -3.89 15.65 -1.48
N LEU A 18 -3.37 16.87 -1.35
CA LEU A 18 -3.24 17.57 -0.07
C LEU A 18 -4.41 18.54 0.19
N SER A 19 -5.35 18.68 -0.75
CA SER A 19 -6.44 19.67 -0.72
C SER A 19 -5.95 21.09 -0.43
N MET A 20 -4.81 21.49 -1.00
CA MET A 20 -4.15 22.78 -0.76
C MET A 20 -3.89 23.53 -2.06
N ASN A 21 -4.25 24.81 -2.14
CA ASN A 21 -4.01 25.66 -3.32
C ASN A 21 -2.52 26.00 -3.52
N HIS A 22 -1.72 26.06 -2.44
CA HIS A 22 -0.29 26.33 -2.47
C HIS A 22 0.47 25.48 -1.44
N PRO A 23 0.70 24.18 -1.70
CA PRO A 23 1.47 23.35 -0.81
C PRO A 23 2.92 23.84 -0.81
N THR A 24 3.35 24.44 0.29
CA THR A 24 4.77 24.66 0.53
C THR A 24 5.41 23.32 0.88
N ILE A 25 6.72 23.17 0.61
CA ILE A 25 7.48 21.99 1.03
C ILE A 25 7.28 21.73 2.54
N TRP A 26 7.15 22.79 3.33
CA TRP A 26 6.87 22.70 4.76
C TRP A 26 5.51 22.06 5.07
N GLN A 27 4.43 22.48 4.40
CA GLN A 27 3.11 21.88 4.57
C GLN A 27 3.11 20.41 4.14
N PHE A 28 3.81 20.08 3.05
CA PHE A 28 3.99 18.70 2.62
C PHE A 28 4.66 17.83 3.70
N ILE A 29 5.74 18.33 4.34
CA ILE A 29 6.40 17.64 5.44
C ILE A 29 5.46 17.45 6.63
N ILE A 30 4.64 18.45 6.96
CA ILE A 30 3.65 18.35 8.05
C ILE A 30 2.64 17.23 7.75
N GLU A 31 2.07 17.19 6.55
CA GLU A 31 1.10 16.17 6.18
C GLU A 31 1.73 14.76 6.17
N LEU A 32 2.98 14.62 5.70
CA LEU A 32 3.70 13.35 5.80
C LEU A 32 3.91 12.90 7.25
N LYS A 33 4.25 13.81 8.16
CA LYS A 33 4.40 13.49 9.59
C LYS A 33 3.09 13.02 10.22
N LYS A 34 1.95 13.58 9.80
CA LYS A 34 0.63 13.11 10.27
C LYS A 34 0.35 11.68 9.81
N VAL A 35 0.53 11.40 8.52
CA VAL A 35 0.37 10.04 7.97
C VAL A 35 1.30 9.05 8.66
N GLN A 36 2.55 9.45 8.95
CA GLN A 36 3.48 8.62 9.69
C GLN A 36 2.97 8.35 11.12
N ALA A 37 2.57 9.38 11.86
CA ALA A 37 2.07 9.22 13.22
C ALA A 37 0.83 8.32 13.31
N GLU A 38 -0.08 8.41 12.32
CA GLU A 38 -1.22 7.49 12.22
C GLU A 38 -0.80 6.03 12.02
N ARG A 39 0.28 5.79 11.27
CA ARG A 39 0.83 4.45 11.08
C ARG A 39 1.59 3.93 12.28
N ASP A 40 2.32 4.79 12.97
CA ASP A 40 3.00 4.43 14.22
C ASP A 40 1.95 4.05 15.28
N LEU A 41 0.87 4.82 15.42
CA LEU A 41 -0.23 4.48 16.32
C LEU A 41 -0.89 3.14 15.95
N TYR A 42 -1.12 2.90 14.66
CA TYR A 42 -1.67 1.64 14.18
C TYR A 42 -0.74 0.45 14.46
N TYR A 43 0.57 0.65 14.31
CA TYR A 43 1.57 -0.36 14.64
C TYR A 43 1.56 -0.70 16.13
N GLU A 44 1.57 0.31 17.01
CA GLU A 44 1.49 0.11 18.47
C GLU A 44 0.20 -0.61 18.89
N PHE A 45 -0.93 -0.28 18.25
CA PHE A 45 -2.19 -1.00 18.46
C PHE A 45 -2.06 -2.50 18.15
N LEU A 46 -1.40 -2.86 17.03
CA LEU A 46 -1.15 -4.26 16.70
C LEU A 46 -0.15 -4.93 17.65
N VAL A 47 0.93 -4.23 18.04
CA VAL A 47 1.92 -4.73 19.01
C VAL A 47 1.30 -5.00 20.37
N GLY A 48 0.32 -4.18 20.77
CA GLY A 48 -0.50 -4.39 21.97
C GLY A 48 -1.43 -5.62 21.91
N GLY A 49 -1.45 -6.35 20.79
CA GLY A 49 -2.24 -7.56 20.60
C GLY A 49 -3.67 -7.32 20.14
N HIS A 50 -4.01 -6.09 19.71
CA HIS A 50 -5.31 -5.82 19.16
C HIS A 50 -5.43 -6.35 17.72
N GLU A 51 -6.63 -6.84 17.37
CA GLU A 51 -6.89 -7.30 16.01
C GLU A 51 -6.99 -6.14 15.03
N PRO A 52 -6.41 -6.26 13.82
CA PRO A 52 -6.52 -5.24 12.80
C PRO A 52 -7.98 -5.00 12.39
N PRO A 53 -8.34 -3.78 11.95
CA PRO A 53 -9.64 -3.50 11.37
C PRO A 53 -9.97 -4.49 10.25
N PRO A 54 -11.25 -4.88 10.10
CA PRO A 54 -11.65 -5.88 9.14
C PRO A 54 -11.28 -5.45 7.72
N LEU A 55 -10.42 -6.22 7.07
CA LEU A 55 -10.11 -6.10 5.65
C LEU A 55 -11.32 -6.53 4.82
N LYS A 56 -11.45 -5.99 3.60
CA LYS A 56 -12.44 -6.53 2.65
C LYS A 56 -12.15 -8.02 2.43
N LYS A 57 -13.21 -8.84 2.44
CA LYS A 57 -13.14 -10.30 2.31
C LYS A 57 -12.15 -10.78 1.23
N LYS A 58 -12.17 -10.16 0.05
CA LYS A 58 -11.24 -10.49 -1.06
C LYS A 58 -9.74 -10.40 -0.70
N TYR A 59 -9.36 -9.47 0.17
CA TYR A 59 -7.97 -9.31 0.61
C TYR A 59 -7.60 -10.33 1.67
N VAL A 60 -8.54 -10.71 2.54
CA VAL A 60 -8.35 -11.79 3.50
C VAL A 60 -8.13 -13.11 2.75
N GLU A 61 -9.04 -13.45 1.83
CA GLU A 61 -8.96 -14.67 1.03
C GLU A 61 -7.70 -14.72 0.15
N ALA A 62 -7.27 -13.60 -0.42
CA ALA A 62 -6.00 -13.55 -1.15
C ALA A 62 -4.80 -13.74 -0.22
N SER A 63 -4.82 -13.17 0.98
CA SER A 63 -3.74 -13.34 1.96
C SER A 63 -3.64 -14.80 2.41
N ASP A 64 -4.76 -15.46 2.68
CA ASP A 64 -4.80 -16.88 3.04
C ASP A 64 -4.27 -17.77 1.91
N ARG A 65 -4.65 -17.47 0.65
CA ARG A 65 -4.12 -18.17 -0.53
C ARG A 65 -2.61 -17.97 -0.68
N ILE A 66 -2.11 -16.76 -0.50
CA ILE A 66 -0.67 -16.46 -0.55
C ILE A 66 0.07 -17.18 0.58
N LEU A 67 -0.44 -17.12 1.81
CA LEU A 67 0.14 -17.80 2.95
C LEU A 67 0.24 -19.31 2.68
N ASN A 68 -0.82 -19.91 2.16
CA ASN A 68 -0.83 -21.32 1.79
C ASN A 68 0.21 -21.67 0.70
N LEU A 69 0.41 -20.78 -0.29
CA LEU A 69 1.46 -20.96 -1.30
C LEU A 69 2.86 -20.91 -0.68
N VAL A 70 3.11 -19.96 0.22
CA VAL A 70 4.41 -19.76 0.88
C VAL A 70 4.74 -20.93 1.80
N LEU A 71 3.78 -21.38 2.62
CA LEU A 71 3.98 -22.49 3.55
C LEU A 71 4.34 -23.80 2.82
N HIS A 72 3.80 -24.01 1.62
CA HIS A 72 4.06 -25.20 0.79
C HIS A 72 5.05 -24.93 -0.34
N PHE A 73 5.94 -23.94 -0.18
CA PHE A 73 6.92 -23.58 -1.21
C PHE A 73 7.79 -24.76 -1.64
N ARG A 74 8.26 -25.56 -0.68
CA ARG A 74 9.18 -26.68 -0.94
C ARG A 74 8.49 -27.88 -1.59
N ASP A 75 7.18 -27.98 -1.47
CA ASP A 75 6.38 -29.11 -1.94
C ASP A 75 5.82 -28.88 -3.35
N ARG A 76 6.06 -27.70 -3.93
CA ARG A 76 5.53 -27.30 -5.24
C ARG A 76 6.64 -27.12 -6.26
N ASN A 77 6.26 -27.28 -7.52
CA ASN A 77 7.12 -26.83 -8.60
C ASN A 77 7.26 -25.30 -8.56
N ILE A 78 8.49 -24.80 -8.74
CA ILE A 78 8.79 -23.36 -8.69
C ILE A 78 7.94 -22.53 -9.67
N ILE A 79 7.60 -23.08 -10.84
CA ILE A 79 6.76 -22.39 -11.84
C ILE A 79 5.31 -22.29 -11.36
N GLU A 80 4.78 -23.34 -10.74
CA GLU A 80 3.43 -23.33 -10.18
C GLU A 80 3.32 -22.38 -8.99
N TYR A 81 4.35 -22.33 -8.14
CA TYR A 81 4.46 -21.36 -7.06
C TYR A 81 4.41 -19.93 -7.60
N LEU A 82 5.27 -19.59 -8.56
CA LEU A 82 5.32 -18.24 -9.14
C LEU A 82 4.02 -17.86 -9.85
N ARG A 83 3.40 -18.80 -10.59
CA ARG A 83 2.10 -18.57 -11.22
C ARG A 83 1.00 -18.34 -10.20
N GLY A 84 0.97 -19.12 -9.12
CA GLY A 84 0.05 -18.94 -8.00
C GLY A 84 0.23 -17.60 -7.31
N SER A 85 1.46 -17.16 -7.08
CA SER A 85 1.76 -15.83 -6.53
C SER A 85 1.25 -14.73 -7.46
N ALA A 86 1.56 -14.80 -8.75
CA ALA A 86 1.13 -13.81 -9.73
C ALA A 86 -0.40 -13.67 -9.77
N HIS A 87 -1.13 -14.78 -9.78
CA HIS A 87 -2.60 -14.78 -9.78
C HIS A 87 -3.19 -14.05 -8.56
N ASN A 88 -2.62 -14.28 -7.37
CA ASN A 88 -3.08 -13.62 -6.16
C ASN A 88 -2.68 -12.13 -6.12
N PHE A 89 -1.54 -11.72 -6.67
CA PHE A 89 -1.14 -10.31 -6.69
C PHE A 89 -1.90 -9.46 -7.72
N VAL A 90 -2.22 -10.03 -8.88
CA VAL A 90 -3.00 -9.33 -9.91
C VAL A 90 -4.46 -9.15 -9.45
N MET A 91 -4.94 -9.99 -8.53
CA MET A 91 -6.30 -9.92 -7.97
C MET A 91 -7.38 -9.90 -9.08
N ASP A 92 -7.17 -10.65 -10.17
CA ASP A 92 -8.13 -10.78 -11.27
C ASP A 92 -9.31 -11.64 -10.82
N HIS A 93 -10.28 -11.02 -10.13
CA HIS A 93 -11.67 -11.48 -9.95
C HIS A 93 -12.61 -10.27 -9.75
#